data_AF-A0A974X923-F1
#
_entry.id   AF-A0A974X923-F1
#
_cell.length_a   1.000
_cell.length_b   1.000
_cell.length_c   1.000
_cell.angle_alpha   90.00
_cell.angle_beta   90.00
_cell.angle_gamma   90.00
#
_symmetry.space_group_name_H-M   'P 1'
#
loop_
_entity.id
_entity.type
_entity.pdbx_description
1 polymer ?
#
loop_
_entity_poly.entity_id
_entity_poly.type
_entity_poly.pdbx_seq_one_letter_code
_entity_poly.pdbx_strand_id
1 'polypeptide(L)'
;MIKKVRDDVIKLESYVAAAFKYDEELTKIFEVGGYCLVSQLKSNYGESKAKRIIEDMQQHKLLATEYYSNSKYAYITQNTLKYLANKDNQTEQINIKKRNIEKYPAEKVLIASILKYQVEPGYPEIRRTEYIKQMQQKIIEIKGINKPIPQEALEKSKEKYIKSKEGVTKLINLITQCEPENETLKNIIRMTQDKYQETLVKYDDQIKQVKKAEQKLETYTKGLINLYDISKQILLPVDNETLKYYIIDYTKIKSLSKYFSNIYKFEKTIGKIFKNINIYVISYKRERYRKFANKLKKYLKENKTIRNIEIIEIDTCYHLERIIERTNYIEKETLKIKPKDKQAYKKIKAELNKND
;
A
#
# COMPACT_ATOMS: atom_id res chain seq x y z
N MET A 1 -17.45 20.31 -9.21
CA MET A 1 -16.59 21.14 -8.34
C MET A 1 -15.19 21.11 -8.95
N ILE A 2 -14.71 22.21 -9.52
CA ILE A 2 -13.36 22.27 -10.13
C ILE A 2 -12.36 22.23 -8.97
N LYS A 3 -11.61 21.12 -8.83
CA LYS A 3 -10.51 21.04 -7.86
C LYS A 3 -9.51 22.15 -8.25
N LYS A 4 -9.42 23.20 -7.44
CA LYS A 4 -8.49 24.31 -7.65
C LYS A 4 -7.07 23.73 -7.59
N VAL A 5 -6.37 23.70 -8.72
CA VAL A 5 -5.00 23.15 -8.79
C VAL A 5 -4.08 24.11 -8.03
N ARG A 6 -3.35 23.57 -7.05
CA ARG A 6 -2.40 24.33 -6.23
C ARG A 6 -1.04 24.36 -6.93
N ASP A 7 -0.88 25.33 -7.83
CA ASP A 7 0.34 25.56 -8.62
C ASP A 7 1.58 25.86 -7.74
N ASP A 8 1.36 26.23 -6.48
CA ASP A 8 2.40 26.42 -5.47
C ASP A 8 3.04 25.09 -4.99
N VAL A 9 2.37 23.96 -5.19
CA VAL A 9 2.87 22.63 -4.80
C VAL A 9 3.50 21.90 -5.97
N ILE A 10 2.79 21.88 -7.10
CA ILE A 10 3.16 21.21 -8.34
C ILE A 10 2.85 22.15 -9.51
N LYS A 11 3.76 22.25 -10.48
CA LYS A 11 3.52 23.05 -11.68
C LYS A 11 2.24 22.60 -12.40
N LEU A 12 1.45 23.54 -12.88
CA LEU A 12 0.17 23.27 -13.56
C LEU A 12 0.32 22.25 -14.69
N GLU A 13 1.35 22.38 -15.53
CA GLU A 13 1.57 21.49 -16.66
C GLU A 13 1.89 20.06 -16.21
N SER A 14 2.67 19.92 -15.13
CA SER A 14 2.94 18.63 -14.51
C SER A 14 1.67 18.01 -13.93
N TYR A 15 0.83 18.80 -13.26
CA TYR A 15 -0.43 18.33 -12.70
C TYR A 15 -1.39 17.86 -13.79
N VAL A 16 -1.57 18.65 -14.84
CA VAL A 16 -2.46 18.32 -15.96
C VAL A 16 -2.01 17.03 -16.64
N ALA A 17 -0.72 16.89 -16.94
CA ALA A 17 -0.18 15.66 -17.50
C ALA A 17 -0.40 14.45 -16.57
N ALA A 18 -0.15 14.61 -15.27
CA ALA A 18 -0.36 13.54 -14.30
C ALA A 18 -1.85 13.14 -14.21
N ALA A 19 -2.74 14.09 -13.97
CA ALA A 19 -4.15 13.82 -13.69
C ALA A 19 -4.93 13.30 -14.89
N PHE A 20 -4.65 13.82 -16.08
CA PHE A 20 -5.48 13.52 -17.26
C PHE A 20 -4.86 12.49 -18.21
N LYS A 21 -3.55 12.25 -18.13
CA LYS A 21 -2.88 11.29 -19.03
C LYS A 21 -2.27 10.09 -18.33
N TYR A 22 -1.74 10.27 -17.11
CA TYR A 22 -0.74 9.35 -16.56
C TYR A 22 -1.02 8.84 -15.13
N ASP A 23 -2.18 9.15 -14.53
CA ASP A 23 -2.47 8.82 -13.13
C ASP A 23 -2.32 7.32 -12.84
N GLU A 24 -2.87 6.48 -13.71
CA GLU A 24 -2.85 5.03 -13.54
C GLU A 24 -1.42 4.49 -13.51
N GLU A 25 -0.59 4.87 -14.48
CA GLU A 25 0.79 4.37 -14.58
C GLU A 25 1.69 4.94 -13.47
N LEU A 26 1.54 6.22 -13.12
CA LEU A 26 2.28 6.82 -12.01
C LEU A 26 1.88 6.18 -10.67
N THR A 27 0.59 5.92 -10.47
CA THR A 27 0.08 5.22 -9.29
C THR A 27 0.65 3.79 -9.25
N LYS A 28 0.60 3.07 -10.36
CA LYS A 28 1.15 1.71 -10.48
C LYS A 28 2.63 1.67 -10.11
N ILE A 29 3.47 2.51 -10.73
CA ILE A 29 4.91 2.57 -10.42
C ILE A 29 5.13 2.93 -8.94
N PHE A 30 4.40 3.89 -8.40
CA PHE A 30 4.49 4.27 -6.98
C PHE A 30 4.14 3.11 -6.04
N GLU A 31 3.04 2.42 -6.31
CA GLU A 31 2.51 1.35 -5.46
C GLU A 31 3.36 0.09 -5.43
N VAL A 32 4.21 -0.12 -6.45
CA VAL A 32 5.18 -1.21 -6.48
C VAL A 32 6.56 -0.81 -5.97
N GLY A 33 6.76 0.43 -5.52
CA GLY A 33 8.01 0.87 -4.87
C GLY A 33 8.72 2.03 -5.57
N GLY A 34 8.16 2.56 -6.65
CA GLY A 34 8.60 3.79 -7.31
C GLY A 34 9.52 3.58 -8.51
N TYR A 35 9.80 2.33 -8.90
CA TYR A 35 10.72 1.98 -9.98
C TYR A 35 10.17 0.88 -10.89
N CYS A 36 10.46 0.95 -12.18
CA CYS A 36 10.26 -0.12 -13.15
C CYS A 36 11.34 -0.05 -14.25
N LEU A 37 11.52 -1.11 -15.04
CA LEU A 37 12.39 -1.05 -16.21
C LEU A 37 11.71 -0.32 -17.37
N VAL A 38 12.49 0.42 -18.15
CA VAL A 38 12.02 0.99 -19.42
C VAL A 38 11.56 -0.11 -20.37
N SER A 39 12.19 -1.28 -20.35
CA SER A 39 11.74 -2.45 -21.14
C SER A 39 10.36 -2.95 -20.72
N GLN A 40 10.00 -2.86 -19.44
CA GLN A 40 8.67 -3.25 -18.97
C GLN A 40 7.61 -2.27 -19.47
N LEU A 41 7.90 -0.96 -19.48
CA LEU A 41 7.03 0.05 -20.10
C LEU A 41 6.87 -0.20 -21.61
N LYS A 42 7.97 -0.52 -22.31
CA LYS A 42 7.94 -0.89 -23.74
C LYS A 42 7.10 -2.13 -24.00
N SER A 43 7.18 -3.13 -23.13
CA SER A 43 6.35 -4.34 -23.25
C SER A 43 4.86 -4.04 -23.06
N ASN A 44 4.52 -3.10 -22.16
CA ASN A 44 3.12 -2.77 -21.86
C ASN A 44 2.47 -1.90 -22.93
N TYR A 45 3.20 -0.95 -23.50
CA TYR A 45 2.64 0.04 -24.43
C TYR A 45 3.06 -0.13 -25.89
N GLY A 46 4.03 -1.00 -26.18
CA GLY A 46 4.75 -1.04 -27.45
C GLY A 46 5.90 -0.02 -27.49
N GLU A 47 6.95 -0.32 -28.24
CA GLU A 47 8.22 0.42 -28.17
C GLU A 47 8.10 1.90 -28.50
N SER A 48 7.48 2.24 -29.64
CA SER A 48 7.35 3.64 -30.09
C SER A 48 6.47 4.47 -29.16
N LYS A 49 5.38 3.88 -28.66
CA LYS A 49 4.44 4.55 -27.75
C LYS A 49 5.09 4.76 -26.38
N ALA A 50 5.74 3.74 -25.83
CA ALA A 50 6.44 3.85 -24.56
C ALA A 50 7.54 4.93 -24.59
N LYS A 51 8.31 5.02 -25.68
CA LYS A 51 9.33 6.08 -25.84
C LYS A 51 8.71 7.47 -25.73
N ARG A 52 7.62 7.73 -26.47
CA ARG A 52 6.89 9.02 -26.43
C ARG A 52 6.34 9.31 -25.03
N ILE A 53 5.73 8.32 -24.37
CA ILE A 53 5.18 8.47 -23.02
C ILE A 53 6.30 8.82 -22.02
N ILE A 54 7.44 8.13 -22.08
CA ILE A 54 8.57 8.38 -21.19
C ILE A 54 9.13 9.79 -21.42
N GLU A 55 9.34 10.19 -22.67
CA GLU A 55 9.83 11.53 -23.02
C GLU A 55 8.86 12.63 -22.54
N ASP A 56 7.56 12.46 -22.74
CA ASP A 56 6.52 13.40 -22.27
C ASP A 56 6.47 13.47 -20.73
N MET A 57 6.48 12.31 -20.05
CA MET A 57 6.54 12.27 -18.58
C MET A 57 7.83 12.91 -18.04
N GLN A 58 8.97 12.79 -18.73
CA GLN A 58 10.23 13.44 -18.36
C GLN A 58 10.17 14.96 -18.56
N GLN A 59 9.60 15.43 -19.67
CA GLN A 59 9.39 16.85 -19.94
C GLN A 59 8.51 17.50 -18.87
N HIS A 60 7.45 16.80 -18.44
CA HIS A 60 6.59 17.22 -17.35
C HIS A 60 7.16 16.94 -15.95
N LYS A 61 8.41 16.47 -15.86
CA LYS A 61 9.11 16.15 -14.61
C LYS A 61 8.34 15.18 -13.72
N LEU A 62 7.55 14.26 -14.28
CA LEU A 62 6.79 13.23 -13.54
C LEU A 62 7.61 11.94 -13.37
N LEU A 63 8.47 11.67 -14.33
CA LEU A 63 9.32 10.49 -14.36
C LEU A 63 10.75 10.91 -14.71
N ALA A 64 11.72 10.13 -14.28
CA ALA A 64 13.11 10.24 -14.71
C ALA A 64 13.66 8.84 -14.98
N THR A 65 14.75 8.77 -15.74
CA THR A 65 15.37 7.49 -16.10
C THR A 65 16.82 7.49 -15.71
N GLU A 66 17.32 6.33 -15.31
CA GLU A 66 18.73 6.14 -15.00
C GLU A 66 19.16 4.72 -15.41
N TYR A 67 20.47 4.50 -15.51
CA TYR A 67 21.01 3.20 -15.87
C TYR A 67 21.17 2.29 -14.65
N TYR A 68 20.80 1.03 -14.85
CA TYR A 68 21.12 -0.10 -13.99
C TYR A 68 21.78 -1.16 -14.88
N SER A 69 23.11 -1.29 -14.76
CA SER A 69 23.92 -2.05 -15.71
C SER A 69 23.62 -1.60 -17.15
N ASN A 70 23.39 -2.54 -18.06
CA ASN A 70 23.09 -2.29 -19.48
C ASN A 70 21.60 -2.05 -19.75
N SER A 71 20.81 -1.77 -18.72
CA SER A 71 19.37 -1.50 -18.84
C SER A 71 19.03 -0.13 -18.24
N LYS A 72 17.96 0.48 -18.74
CA LYS A 72 17.41 1.70 -18.15
C LYS A 72 16.23 1.35 -17.25
N TYR A 73 16.21 1.94 -16.06
CA TYR A 73 15.02 1.97 -15.24
C TYR A 73 14.44 3.38 -15.21
N ALA A 74 13.13 3.42 -15.02
CA ALA A 74 12.34 4.59 -14.79
C ALA A 74 12.02 4.69 -13.30
N TYR A 75 11.99 5.91 -12.77
CA TYR A 75 11.59 6.21 -11.40
C TYR A 75 10.73 7.47 -11.34
N ILE A 76 9.75 7.46 -10.44
CA ILE A 76 8.88 8.63 -10.24
C ILE A 76 9.65 9.75 -9.56
N THR A 77 9.33 10.99 -9.91
CA THR A 77 9.99 12.17 -9.34
C THR A 77 9.27 12.68 -8.09
N GLN A 78 9.86 13.69 -7.45
CA GLN A 78 9.23 14.44 -6.38
C GLN A 78 7.91 15.13 -6.81
N ASN A 79 7.77 15.55 -8.07
CA ASN A 79 6.51 16.14 -8.54
C ASN A 79 5.40 15.09 -8.57
N THR A 80 5.69 13.86 -9.03
CA THR A 80 4.73 12.76 -8.98
C THR A 80 4.35 12.41 -7.55
N LEU A 81 5.30 12.37 -6.63
CA LEU A 81 5.02 12.12 -5.21
C LEU A 81 4.09 13.18 -4.61
N LYS A 82 4.33 14.45 -4.93
CA LYS A 82 3.44 15.56 -4.51
C LYS A 82 2.05 15.42 -5.12
N TYR A 83 1.95 15.08 -6.41
CA TYR A 83 0.69 14.81 -7.07
C TYR A 83 -0.07 13.68 -6.38
N LEU A 84 0.54 12.49 -6.24
CA LEU A 84 -0.09 11.32 -5.65
C LEU A 84 -0.49 11.53 -4.19
N ALA A 85 0.28 12.32 -3.42
CA ALA A 85 -0.06 12.65 -2.03
C ALA A 85 -1.27 13.58 -1.90
N ASN A 86 -1.61 14.34 -2.95
CA ASN A 86 -2.64 15.38 -2.90
C ASN A 86 -3.78 15.19 -3.91
N LYS A 87 -3.72 14.20 -4.80
CA LYS A 87 -4.73 14.01 -5.87
C LYS A 87 -6.15 13.80 -5.32
N ASP A 88 -6.26 13.22 -4.14
CA ASP A 88 -7.52 12.96 -3.43
C ASP A 88 -7.79 13.93 -2.27
N ASN A 89 -6.88 14.89 -2.04
CA ASN A 89 -7.03 15.84 -0.96
C ASN A 89 -8.12 16.86 -1.31
N GLN A 90 -9.21 16.86 -0.54
CA GLN A 90 -10.31 17.82 -0.64
C GLN A 90 -10.11 19.03 0.28
N THR A 91 -9.08 19.00 1.13
CA THR A 91 -8.79 20.05 2.11
C THR A 91 -7.65 20.95 1.62
N GLU A 92 -7.59 22.18 2.15
CA GLU A 92 -6.49 23.12 1.86
C GLU A 92 -5.16 22.74 2.54
N GLN A 93 -5.16 21.75 3.44
CA GLN A 93 -3.96 21.32 4.18
C GLN A 93 -3.10 20.36 3.35
N ILE A 94 -1.91 20.79 2.97
CA ILE A 94 -0.98 19.98 2.15
C ILE A 94 -0.21 19.01 3.04
N ASN A 95 -0.23 17.72 2.70
CA ASN A 95 0.62 16.73 3.34
C ASN A 95 1.95 16.60 2.59
N ILE A 96 3.00 17.26 3.10
CA ILE A 96 4.34 17.24 2.48
C ILE A 96 5.19 16.07 3.00
N LYS A 97 4.59 14.98 3.53
CA LYS A 97 5.36 13.82 4.01
C LYS A 97 6.25 13.28 2.88
N LYS A 98 7.55 13.59 2.96
CA LYS A 98 8.58 13.21 1.99
C LYS A 98 8.79 11.69 2.05
N ARG A 99 8.10 10.94 1.21
CA ARG A 99 8.65 9.66 0.73
C ARG A 99 9.66 10.03 -0.35
N ASN A 100 10.94 9.85 -0.10
CA ASN A 100 11.94 10.08 -1.13
C ASN A 100 12.06 8.82 -1.99
N ILE A 101 11.89 8.99 -3.29
CA ILE A 101 12.38 8.05 -4.30
C ILE A 101 13.80 8.51 -4.62
N GLU A 102 14.76 7.66 -4.31
CA GLU A 102 16.17 7.93 -4.53
C GLU A 102 16.49 7.76 -6.00
N LYS A 103 17.29 8.67 -6.55
CA LYS A 103 17.81 8.52 -7.90
C LYS A 103 18.64 7.24 -8.04
N TYR A 104 19.34 6.83 -6.98
CA TYR A 104 20.19 5.63 -6.93
C TYR A 104 19.78 4.75 -5.75
N PRO A 105 18.66 4.01 -5.85
CA PRO A 105 18.19 3.18 -4.76
C PRO A 105 19.15 2.03 -4.48
N ALA A 106 19.12 1.52 -3.25
CA ALA A 106 19.74 0.23 -2.95
C ALA A 106 19.20 -0.85 -3.91
N GLU A 107 20.08 -1.69 -4.46
CA GLU A 107 19.75 -2.70 -5.48
C GLU A 107 18.54 -3.57 -5.09
N LYS A 108 18.46 -3.97 -3.81
CA LYS A 108 17.32 -4.69 -3.25
C LYS A 108 15.97 -4.01 -3.48
N VAL A 109 15.90 -2.69 -3.34
CA VAL A 109 14.68 -1.90 -3.51
C VAL A 109 14.30 -1.84 -4.98
N LEU A 110 15.30 -1.62 -5.84
CA LEU A 110 15.12 -1.56 -7.29
C LEU A 110 14.60 -2.90 -7.84
N ILE A 111 15.31 -4.00 -7.57
CA ILE A 111 14.92 -5.34 -8.04
C ILE A 111 13.54 -5.71 -7.50
N ALA A 112 13.28 -5.50 -6.21
CA ALA A 112 11.96 -5.80 -5.66
C ALA A 112 10.85 -5.04 -6.40
N SER A 113 11.06 -3.76 -6.70
CA SER A 113 10.09 -2.92 -7.42
C SER A 113 9.87 -3.40 -8.86
N ILE A 114 10.95 -3.73 -9.58
CA ILE A 114 10.91 -4.32 -10.92
C ILE A 114 10.12 -5.61 -10.93
N LEU A 115 10.37 -6.52 -9.97
CA LEU A 115 9.64 -7.78 -9.88
C LEU A 115 8.16 -7.54 -9.62
N LYS A 116 7.82 -6.69 -8.65
CA LYS A 116 6.42 -6.36 -8.34
C LYS A 116 5.70 -5.74 -9.52
N TYR A 117 6.34 -4.84 -10.26
CA TYR A 117 5.80 -4.24 -11.49
C TYR A 117 5.50 -5.30 -12.57
N GLN A 118 6.23 -6.42 -12.57
CA GLN A 118 5.99 -7.48 -13.54
C GLN A 118 4.75 -8.31 -13.20
N VAL A 119 4.49 -8.50 -11.92
CA VAL A 119 3.47 -9.45 -11.42
C VAL A 119 2.17 -8.79 -10.98
N GLU A 120 2.14 -7.48 -10.73
CA GLU A 120 0.93 -6.82 -10.26
C GLU A 120 -0.32 -6.99 -11.16
N PRO A 121 -0.24 -7.18 -12.50
CA PRO A 121 -1.45 -7.41 -13.30
C PRO A 121 -2.18 -8.70 -12.90
N GLY A 122 -1.42 -9.75 -12.53
CA GLY A 122 -1.96 -11.04 -12.09
C GLY A 122 -2.15 -11.15 -10.58
N TYR A 123 -1.54 -10.24 -9.81
CA TYR A 123 -1.56 -10.24 -8.35
C TYR A 123 -1.80 -8.81 -7.81
N PRO A 124 -3.03 -8.28 -7.92
CA PRO A 124 -3.35 -6.91 -7.55
C PRO A 124 -3.02 -6.56 -6.09
N GLU A 125 -3.02 -7.54 -5.18
CA GLU A 125 -2.65 -7.41 -3.77
C GLU A 125 -1.17 -7.02 -3.56
N ILE A 126 -0.36 -7.01 -4.61
CA ILE A 126 0.98 -6.44 -4.59
C ILE A 126 0.92 -4.91 -4.47
N ARG A 127 -0.11 -4.28 -5.03
CA ARG A 127 -0.36 -2.85 -4.88
C ARG A 127 -0.81 -2.55 -3.46
N ARG A 128 -0.16 -1.56 -2.86
CA ARG A 128 -0.38 -1.22 -1.45
C ARG A 128 -1.84 -0.85 -1.15
N THR A 129 -2.49 -0.04 -1.99
CA THR A 129 -3.87 0.38 -1.73
C THR A 129 -4.82 -0.81 -1.77
N GLU A 130 -4.65 -1.68 -2.76
CA GLU A 130 -5.46 -2.88 -2.91
C GLU A 130 -5.23 -3.88 -1.77
N TYR A 131 -3.97 -4.05 -1.35
CA TYR A 131 -3.64 -4.81 -0.14
C TYR A 131 -4.38 -4.29 1.09
N ILE A 132 -4.34 -2.98 1.35
CA ILE A 132 -4.99 -2.38 2.52
C ILE A 132 -6.50 -2.62 2.46
N LYS A 133 -7.11 -2.39 1.30
CA LYS A 133 -8.54 -2.59 1.07
C LYS A 133 -8.96 -4.04 1.34
N GLN A 134 -8.25 -5.00 0.74
CA GLN A 134 -8.52 -6.42 0.96
C GLN A 134 -8.26 -6.83 2.42
N MET A 135 -7.18 -6.35 3.03
CA MET A 135 -6.87 -6.63 4.42
C MET A 135 -7.97 -6.13 5.37
N GLN A 136 -8.44 -4.90 5.19
CA GLN A 136 -9.54 -4.34 5.99
C GLN A 136 -10.81 -5.18 5.88
N GLN A 137 -11.16 -5.57 4.64
CA GLN A 137 -12.30 -6.44 4.41
C GLN A 137 -12.13 -7.80 5.13
N LYS A 138 -10.94 -8.40 5.05
CA LYS A 138 -10.68 -9.70 5.68
C LYS A 138 -10.64 -9.64 7.20
N ILE A 139 -10.15 -8.55 7.79
CA ILE A 139 -10.23 -8.33 9.24
C ILE A 139 -11.70 -8.28 9.68
N ILE A 140 -12.55 -7.54 8.95
CA ILE A 140 -13.98 -7.44 9.24
C ILE A 140 -14.62 -8.82 9.25
N GLU A 141 -14.37 -9.62 8.22
CA GLU A 141 -14.89 -11.00 8.08
C GLU A 141 -14.39 -11.91 9.21
N ILE A 142 -13.08 -11.94 9.48
CA ILE A 142 -12.46 -12.85 10.47
C ILE A 142 -12.85 -12.47 11.90
N LYS A 143 -12.98 -11.16 12.19
CA LYS A 143 -13.30 -10.67 13.53
C LYS A 143 -14.78 -10.51 13.79
N GLY A 144 -15.65 -10.75 12.80
CA GLY A 144 -17.08 -10.50 12.91
C GLY A 144 -17.38 -9.06 13.30
N ILE A 145 -16.62 -8.10 12.78
CA ILE A 145 -16.89 -6.69 13.02
C ILE A 145 -18.13 -6.35 12.22
N ASN A 146 -19.26 -6.08 12.89
CA ASN A 146 -20.44 -5.55 12.20
C ASN A 146 -20.01 -4.28 11.48
N LYS A 147 -20.02 -4.29 10.15
CA LYS A 147 -19.59 -3.19 9.30
C LYS A 147 -20.71 -2.16 9.28
N PRO A 148 -20.69 -1.14 10.14
CA PRO A 148 -21.82 -0.24 10.25
C PRO A 148 -21.78 0.74 9.08
N ILE A 149 -22.89 1.45 8.89
CA ILE A 149 -22.90 2.69 8.14
C ILE A 149 -21.74 3.57 8.65
N PRO A 150 -20.89 4.16 7.78
CA PRO A 150 -19.77 4.99 8.22
C PRO A 150 -20.21 6.03 9.25
N GLN A 151 -19.36 6.33 10.24
CA GLN A 151 -19.70 7.27 11.32
C GLN A 151 -20.28 8.59 10.76
N GLU A 152 -19.62 9.16 9.74
CA GLU A 152 -20.05 10.41 9.09
C GLU A 152 -21.46 10.34 8.50
N ALA A 153 -21.86 9.18 7.97
CA ALA A 153 -23.18 9.00 7.38
C ALA A 153 -24.27 8.89 8.46
N LEU A 154 -23.96 8.30 9.62
CA LEU A 154 -24.85 8.31 10.79
C LEU A 154 -24.98 9.71 11.39
N GLU A 155 -23.87 10.44 11.52
CA GLU A 155 -23.87 11.84 11.99
C GLU A 155 -24.73 12.73 11.09
N LYS A 156 -24.54 12.65 9.77
CA LYS A 156 -25.41 13.36 8.80
C LYS A 156 -26.88 12.98 8.91
N SER A 157 -27.16 11.69 9.16
CA SER A 157 -28.54 11.22 9.34
C SER A 157 -29.16 11.78 10.62
N LYS A 158 -28.39 11.82 11.72
CA LYS A 158 -28.80 12.45 12.99
C LYS A 158 -29.06 13.95 12.80
N GLU A 159 -28.18 14.67 12.12
CA GLU A 159 -28.35 16.09 11.81
C GLU A 159 -29.61 16.35 10.98
N LYS A 160 -29.84 15.54 9.94
CA LYS A 160 -31.04 15.64 9.11
C LYS A 160 -32.31 15.38 9.92
N TYR A 161 -32.28 14.41 10.83
CA TYR A 161 -33.39 14.13 11.73
C TYR A 161 -33.69 15.34 12.63
N ILE A 162 -32.67 15.91 13.28
CA ILE A 162 -32.80 17.11 14.13
C ILE A 162 -33.43 18.27 13.33
N LYS A 163 -32.89 18.58 12.16
CA LYS A 163 -33.43 19.65 11.29
C LYS A 163 -34.89 19.39 10.89
N SER A 164 -35.24 18.15 10.56
CA SER A 164 -36.61 17.80 10.17
C SER A 164 -37.63 17.93 11.31
N LYS A 165 -37.18 17.93 12.57
CA LYS A 165 -38.02 18.01 13.76
C LYS A 165 -37.97 19.37 14.46
N GLU A 166 -37.10 20.27 14.02
CA GLU A 166 -36.90 21.59 14.64
C GLU A 166 -38.21 22.39 14.79
N GLY A 167 -39.07 22.40 13.76
CA GLY A 167 -40.37 23.07 13.82
C GLY A 167 -41.33 22.45 14.84
N VAL A 168 -41.34 21.12 14.96
CA VAL A 168 -42.14 20.38 15.95
C VAL A 168 -41.63 20.68 17.36
N THR A 169 -40.31 20.71 17.56
CA THR A 169 -39.71 21.03 18.86
C THR A 169 -39.98 22.48 19.27
N LYS A 170 -39.94 23.44 18.33
CA LYS A 170 -40.31 24.84 18.59
C LYS A 170 -41.77 24.97 19.02
N LEU A 171 -42.68 24.30 18.30
CA LEU A 171 -44.11 24.26 18.63
C LEU A 171 -44.34 23.66 20.02
N ILE A 172 -43.70 22.54 20.34
CA ILE A 172 -43.79 21.92 21.65
C ILE A 172 -43.33 22.88 22.75
N ASN A 173 -42.19 23.56 22.57
CA ASN A 173 -41.67 24.50 23.56
C ASN A 173 -42.63 25.68 23.79
N LEU A 174 -43.20 26.24 22.71
CA LEU A 174 -44.20 27.31 22.79
C LEU A 174 -45.46 26.86 23.54
N ILE A 175 -46.00 25.69 23.19
CA ILE A 175 -47.20 25.16 23.87
C ILE A 175 -46.90 24.88 25.35
N THR A 176 -45.71 24.37 25.66
CA THR A 176 -45.30 24.09 27.05
C THR A 176 -45.20 25.38 27.88
N GLN A 177 -44.76 26.50 27.29
CA GLN A 177 -44.69 27.81 27.96
C GLN A 177 -46.08 28.38 28.27
N CYS A 178 -47.12 27.94 27.58
CA CYS A 178 -48.50 28.38 27.81
C CYS A 178 -49.22 27.57 28.90
N GLU A 179 -48.53 26.66 29.62
CA GLU A 179 -49.08 25.82 30.69
C GLU A 179 -50.45 25.19 30.34
N PRO A 180 -50.50 24.29 29.34
CA PRO A 180 -51.77 23.81 28.83
C PRO A 180 -52.56 23.08 29.91
N GLU A 181 -53.78 23.53 30.21
CA GLU A 181 -54.64 22.90 31.22
C GLU A 181 -55.16 21.52 30.75
N ASN A 182 -55.16 21.27 29.44
CA ASN A 182 -55.64 20.03 28.85
C ASN A 182 -54.66 18.86 29.05
N GLU A 183 -55.06 17.88 29.84
CA GLU A 183 -54.24 16.71 30.19
C GLU A 183 -53.94 15.80 28.98
N THR A 184 -54.81 15.74 27.98
CA THR A 184 -54.55 15.02 26.72
C THR A 184 -53.42 15.70 25.94
N LEU A 185 -53.42 17.03 25.89
CA LEU A 185 -52.38 17.79 25.20
C LEU A 185 -51.02 17.64 25.90
N LYS A 186 -50.98 17.68 27.24
CA LYS A 186 -49.76 17.39 28.01
C LYS A 186 -49.19 16.00 27.70
N ASN A 187 -50.06 14.99 27.62
CA ASN A 187 -49.63 13.63 27.29
C ASN A 187 -49.05 13.52 25.87
N ILE A 188 -49.67 14.16 24.88
CA ILE A 188 -49.15 14.19 23.49
C ILE A 188 -47.78 14.86 23.43
N ILE A 189 -47.60 15.98 24.14
CA ILE A 189 -46.31 16.69 24.22
C ILE A 189 -45.24 15.77 24.79
N ARG A 190 -45.51 15.15 25.95
CA ARG A 190 -44.57 14.24 26.61
C ARG A 190 -44.19 13.08 25.70
N MET A 191 -45.17 12.38 25.12
CA MET A 191 -44.91 11.25 24.20
C MET A 191 -44.06 11.66 23.00
N THR A 192 -44.28 12.86 22.47
CA THR A 192 -43.52 13.36 21.32
C THR A 192 -42.08 13.72 21.70
N GLN A 193 -41.89 14.34 22.87
CA GLN A 193 -40.56 14.63 23.42
C GLN A 193 -39.80 13.34 23.73
N ASP A 194 -40.43 12.38 24.40
CA ASP A 194 -39.85 11.08 24.74
C ASP A 194 -39.41 10.35 23.48
N LYS A 195 -40.29 10.24 22.47
CA LYS A 195 -39.96 9.59 21.19
C LYS A 195 -38.83 10.30 20.45
N TYR A 196 -38.77 11.63 20.50
CA TYR A 196 -37.68 12.39 19.92
C TYR A 196 -36.36 12.08 20.61
N GLN A 197 -36.33 12.10 21.95
CA GLN A 197 -35.15 11.78 22.75
C GLN A 197 -34.70 10.32 22.58
N GLU A 198 -35.62 9.36 22.62
CA GLU A 198 -35.33 7.95 22.35
C GLU A 198 -34.65 7.75 20.99
N THR A 199 -35.10 8.48 19.97
CA THR A 199 -34.51 8.40 18.63
C THR A 199 -33.10 8.99 18.60
N LEU A 200 -32.87 10.11 19.31
CA LEU A 200 -31.52 10.69 19.44
C LEU A 200 -30.57 9.76 20.20
N VAL A 201 -31.03 9.15 21.29
CA VAL A 201 -30.26 8.15 22.05
C VAL A 201 -29.90 6.96 21.18
N LYS A 202 -30.84 6.46 20.35
CA LYS A 202 -30.55 5.39 19.37
C LYS A 202 -29.46 5.78 18.39
N TYR A 203 -29.48 7.01 17.86
CA TYR A 203 -28.40 7.50 17.00
C TYR A 203 -27.07 7.58 17.74
N ASP A 204 -27.06 8.09 18.98
CA ASP A 204 -25.85 8.21 19.79
C ASP A 204 -25.24 6.84 20.13
N ASP A 205 -26.07 5.86 20.45
CA ASP A 205 -25.62 4.51 20.71
C ASP A 205 -25.08 3.82 19.45
N GLN A 206 -25.74 4.00 18.31
CA GLN A 206 -25.21 3.54 17.02
C GLN A 206 -23.86 4.19 16.72
N ILE A 207 -23.74 5.51 16.80
CA ILE A 207 -22.48 6.24 16.55
C ILE A 207 -21.37 5.74 17.49
N LYS A 208 -21.66 5.55 18.79
CA LYS A 208 -20.69 4.99 19.75
C LYS A 208 -20.24 3.58 19.36
N GLN A 209 -21.16 2.72 18.91
CA GLN A 209 -20.83 1.37 18.46
C GLN A 209 -19.95 1.40 17.21
N VAL A 210 -20.27 2.25 16.24
CA VAL A 210 -19.49 2.41 15.00
C VAL A 210 -18.08 2.89 15.31
N LYS A 211 -17.96 3.94 16.13
CA LYS A 211 -16.67 4.50 16.52
C LYS A 211 -15.76 3.44 17.17
N LYS A 212 -16.32 2.59 18.04
CA LYS A 212 -15.58 1.47 18.65
C LYS A 212 -15.15 0.43 17.61
N ALA A 213 -16.00 0.12 16.63
CA ALA A 213 -15.70 -0.82 15.55
C ALA A 213 -14.60 -0.29 14.63
N GLU A 214 -14.68 0.98 14.22
CA GLU A 214 -13.69 1.66 13.39
C GLU A 214 -12.33 1.74 14.09
N GLN A 215 -12.30 2.10 15.37
CA GLN A 215 -11.07 2.12 16.18
C GLN A 215 -10.41 0.72 16.25
N LYS A 216 -11.20 -0.34 16.45
CA LYS A 216 -10.69 -1.71 16.44
C LYS A 216 -10.12 -2.08 15.08
N LEU A 217 -10.87 -1.80 14.00
CA LEU A 217 -10.42 -2.06 12.63
C LEU A 217 -9.13 -1.33 12.31
N GLU A 218 -9.03 -0.05 12.67
CA GLU A 218 -7.84 0.76 12.46
C GLU A 218 -6.64 0.21 13.23
N THR A 219 -6.84 -0.24 14.47
CA THR A 219 -5.80 -0.84 15.31
C THR A 219 -5.23 -2.11 14.67
N TYR A 220 -6.10 -3.05 14.25
CA TYR A 220 -5.67 -4.25 13.53
C TYR A 220 -5.00 -3.92 12.21
N THR A 221 -5.58 -3.00 11.44
CA THR A 221 -5.06 -2.59 10.13
C THR A 221 -3.68 -1.97 10.27
N LYS A 222 -3.44 -1.06 11.22
CA LYS A 222 -2.11 -0.48 11.49
C LYS A 222 -1.10 -1.55 11.89
N GLY A 223 -1.48 -2.48 12.76
CA GLY A 223 -0.63 -3.60 13.17
C GLY A 223 -0.18 -4.46 11.99
N LEU A 224 -1.12 -4.84 11.10
CA LEU A 224 -0.85 -5.68 9.93
C LEU A 224 -0.18 -4.92 8.78
N ILE A 225 -0.45 -3.63 8.63
CA ILE A 225 0.26 -2.76 7.68
C ILE A 225 1.72 -2.61 8.06
N ASN A 226 2.06 -2.57 9.35
CA ASN A 226 3.46 -2.53 9.77
C ASN A 226 4.22 -3.83 9.43
N LEU A 227 3.49 -4.94 9.24
CA LEU A 227 4.03 -6.20 8.74
C LEU A 227 4.14 -6.24 7.20
N TYR A 228 3.45 -5.33 6.50
CA TYR A 228 3.60 -5.13 5.07
C TYR A 228 4.95 -4.44 4.81
N ASP A 229 5.95 -5.25 4.47
CA ASP A 229 7.21 -4.76 3.95
C ASP A 229 7.17 -4.90 2.43
N ILE A 230 6.81 -3.81 1.76
CA ILE A 230 6.72 -3.72 0.30
C ILE A 230 8.00 -4.20 -0.40
N SER A 231 9.15 -4.12 0.29
CA SER A 231 10.42 -4.53 -0.26
C SER A 231 10.69 -6.02 -0.07
N LYS A 232 9.89 -6.78 0.69
CA LYS A 232 10.24 -8.15 1.10
C LYS A 232 9.09 -9.15 0.99
N GLN A 233 7.94 -8.87 1.58
CA GLN A 233 6.96 -9.89 1.95
C GLN A 233 5.55 -9.32 2.11
N ILE A 234 4.54 -10.08 1.66
CA ILE A 234 3.12 -9.69 1.76
C ILE A 234 2.32 -10.87 2.31
N LEU A 235 1.55 -10.66 3.37
CA LEU A 235 0.72 -11.67 4.02
C LEU A 235 -0.73 -11.24 3.94
N LEU A 236 -1.59 -12.05 3.33
CA LEU A 236 -2.99 -11.70 3.08
C LEU A 236 -3.91 -12.90 3.36
N PRO A 237 -4.86 -12.79 4.29
CA PRO A 237 -5.88 -13.81 4.49
C PRO A 237 -6.78 -13.89 3.26
N VAL A 238 -7.09 -15.11 2.83
CA VAL A 238 -8.11 -15.35 1.79
C VAL A 238 -9.47 -15.55 2.45
N ASP A 239 -9.48 -16.32 3.54
CA ASP A 239 -10.66 -16.72 4.30
C ASP A 239 -10.24 -17.06 5.75
N ASN A 240 -11.12 -17.74 6.49
CA ASN A 240 -10.89 -18.14 7.87
C ASN A 240 -9.90 -19.31 8.06
N GLU A 241 -9.39 -19.91 7.00
CA GLU A 241 -8.48 -21.06 7.08
C GLU A 241 -7.19 -20.89 6.27
N THR A 242 -7.21 -20.01 5.26
CA THR A 242 -6.18 -19.89 4.23
C THR A 242 -5.47 -18.54 4.26
N LEU A 243 -4.13 -18.59 4.27
CA LEU A 243 -3.24 -17.43 4.21
C LEU A 243 -2.39 -17.46 2.93
N LYS A 244 -2.46 -16.39 2.13
CA LYS A 244 -1.49 -16.14 1.06
C LYS A 244 -0.26 -15.47 1.64
N TYR A 245 0.91 -15.94 1.24
CA TYR A 245 2.20 -15.38 1.63
C TYR A 245 3.10 -15.17 0.42
N TYR A 246 3.24 -13.93 -0.02
CA TYR A 246 4.17 -13.56 -1.08
C TYR A 246 5.57 -13.33 -0.53
N ILE A 247 6.55 -13.97 -1.16
CA ILE A 247 7.97 -13.77 -0.91
C ILE A 247 8.58 -13.18 -2.18
N ILE A 248 9.11 -11.96 -2.06
CA ILE A 248 9.86 -11.32 -3.14
C ILE A 248 11.31 -11.76 -2.98
N ASP A 249 11.75 -12.66 -3.84
CA ASP A 249 13.10 -13.22 -3.85
C ASP A 249 14.03 -12.42 -4.75
N TYR A 250 14.65 -11.39 -4.17
CA TYR A 250 15.60 -10.50 -4.86
C TYR A 250 17.01 -10.49 -4.22
N THR A 251 17.20 -11.10 -3.03
CA THR A 251 18.48 -11.14 -2.28
C THR A 251 18.69 -12.50 -1.61
N LYS A 252 19.81 -12.72 -0.89
CA LYS A 252 20.09 -13.98 -0.19
C LYS A 252 18.88 -14.45 0.64
N ILE A 253 18.44 -15.68 0.36
CA ILE A 253 17.33 -16.33 1.07
C ILE A 253 17.62 -16.34 2.57
N LYS A 254 16.73 -15.72 3.36
CA LYS A 254 16.81 -15.71 4.83
C LYS A 254 16.65 -17.12 5.42
N SER A 255 16.89 -17.26 6.71
CA SER A 255 16.54 -18.50 7.42
C SER A 255 15.02 -18.76 7.31
N LEU A 256 14.63 -20.02 7.13
CA LEU A 256 13.21 -20.41 7.05
C LEU A 256 12.45 -20.03 8.31
N SER A 257 13.09 -20.16 9.48
CA SER A 257 12.56 -19.69 10.77
C SER A 257 12.11 -18.23 10.76
N LYS A 258 12.78 -17.36 9.99
CA LYS A 258 12.40 -15.95 9.88
C LYS A 258 11.11 -15.75 9.09
N TYR A 259 10.85 -16.58 8.08
CA TYR A 259 9.58 -16.56 7.34
C TYR A 259 8.44 -17.05 8.22
N PHE A 260 8.62 -18.17 8.93
CA PHE A 260 7.60 -18.71 9.85
C PHE A 260 7.32 -17.81 11.05
N SER A 261 8.32 -17.14 11.61
CA SER A 261 8.10 -16.17 12.70
C SER A 261 7.28 -14.95 12.24
N ASN A 262 7.37 -14.55 10.96
CA ASN A 262 6.52 -13.50 10.42
C ASN A 262 5.06 -13.95 10.30
N ILE A 263 4.83 -15.20 9.88
CA ILE A 263 3.49 -15.79 9.87
C ILE A 263 2.93 -15.84 11.29
N TYR A 264 3.70 -16.31 12.27
CA TYR A 264 3.27 -16.36 13.66
C TYR A 264 2.92 -14.97 14.22
N LYS A 265 3.74 -13.95 13.92
CA LYS A 265 3.44 -12.57 14.32
C LYS A 265 2.14 -12.08 13.69
N PHE A 266 1.94 -12.34 12.41
CA PHE A 266 0.72 -11.99 11.69
C PHE A 266 -0.51 -12.64 12.34
N GLU A 267 -0.46 -13.95 12.56
CA GLU A 267 -1.51 -14.73 13.22
C GLU A 267 -1.84 -14.22 14.63
N LYS A 268 -0.81 -13.86 15.40
CA LYS A 268 -0.98 -13.25 16.73
C LYS A 268 -1.70 -11.90 16.64
N THR A 269 -1.32 -11.05 15.68
CA THR A 269 -1.95 -9.73 15.49
C THR A 269 -3.40 -9.84 15.07
N ILE A 270 -3.71 -10.73 14.12
CA ILE A 270 -5.09 -10.96 13.67
C ILE A 270 -5.86 -11.90 14.60
N GLY A 271 -5.22 -12.53 15.59
CA GLY A 271 -5.82 -13.50 16.51
C GLY A 271 -6.47 -14.68 15.79
N LYS A 272 -5.80 -15.22 14.76
CA LYS A 272 -6.27 -16.36 13.97
C LYS A 272 -5.09 -17.20 13.53
N ILE A 273 -5.18 -18.52 13.69
CA ILE A 273 -4.22 -19.49 13.15
C ILE A 273 -4.79 -20.05 11.85
N PHE A 274 -4.00 -20.00 10.78
CA PHE A 274 -4.41 -20.49 9.47
C PHE A 274 -3.94 -21.95 9.29
N LYS A 275 -4.86 -22.80 8.82
CA LYS A 275 -4.57 -24.22 8.53
C LYS A 275 -3.81 -24.37 7.23
N ASN A 276 -4.17 -23.57 6.22
CA ASN A 276 -3.59 -23.62 4.89
C ASN A 276 -2.72 -22.37 4.65
N ILE A 277 -1.49 -22.56 4.20
CA ILE A 277 -0.55 -21.47 3.88
C ILE A 277 -0.04 -21.68 2.47
N ASN A 278 -0.39 -20.76 1.58
CA ASN A 278 0.02 -20.76 0.19
C ASN A 278 1.16 -19.75 0.02
N ILE A 279 2.37 -20.25 -0.18
CA ILE A 279 3.60 -19.45 -0.29
C ILE A 279 3.90 -19.19 -1.76
N TYR A 280 3.64 -17.96 -2.20
CA TYR A 280 3.91 -17.50 -3.56
C TYR A 280 5.32 -16.92 -3.63
N VAL A 281 6.17 -17.50 -4.47
CA VAL A 281 7.56 -17.07 -4.59
C VAL A 281 7.75 -16.33 -5.91
N ILE A 282 8.03 -15.03 -5.81
CA ILE A 282 8.34 -14.17 -6.96
C ILE A 282 9.86 -14.07 -7.04
N SER A 283 10.45 -14.67 -8.07
CA SER A 283 11.90 -14.65 -8.28
C SER A 283 12.23 -14.28 -9.71
N TYR A 284 13.33 -13.56 -9.93
CA TYR A 284 13.83 -13.29 -11.28
C TYR A 284 14.59 -14.48 -11.88
N LYS A 285 14.86 -15.54 -11.10
CA LYS A 285 15.63 -16.70 -11.57
C LYS A 285 15.08 -18.01 -11.03
N ARG A 286 14.81 -18.94 -11.97
CA ARG A 286 14.22 -20.24 -11.66
C ARG A 286 15.04 -21.08 -10.70
N GLU A 287 16.36 -21.05 -10.82
CA GLU A 287 17.26 -21.78 -9.93
C GLU A 287 17.12 -21.33 -8.47
N ARG A 288 16.91 -20.03 -8.23
CA ARG A 288 16.71 -19.47 -6.89
C ARG A 288 15.41 -19.96 -6.26
N TYR A 289 14.33 -19.94 -7.04
CA TYR A 289 13.05 -20.54 -6.65
C TYR A 289 13.23 -22.03 -6.27
N ARG A 290 13.87 -22.83 -7.13
CA ARG A 290 14.10 -24.27 -6.86
C ARG A 290 14.91 -24.49 -5.58
N LYS A 291 15.97 -23.70 -5.36
CA LYS A 291 16.77 -23.74 -4.13
C LYS A 291 15.92 -23.42 -2.90
N PHE A 292 15.08 -22.40 -2.96
CA PHE A 292 14.15 -22.04 -1.88
C PHE A 292 13.14 -23.16 -1.62
N ALA A 293 12.47 -23.66 -2.67
CA ALA A 293 11.44 -24.68 -2.58
C ALA A 293 12.00 -25.98 -2.00
N ASN A 294 13.20 -26.42 -2.42
CA ASN A 294 13.86 -27.59 -1.88
C ASN A 294 14.23 -27.43 -0.41
N LYS A 295 14.76 -26.25 -0.02
CA LYS A 295 15.07 -25.94 1.37
C LYS A 295 13.81 -25.99 2.25
N LEU A 296 12.70 -25.43 1.76
CA LEU A 296 11.42 -25.43 2.46
C LEU A 296 10.83 -26.83 2.58
N LYS A 297 10.82 -27.62 1.50
CA LYS A 297 10.41 -29.03 1.52
C LYS A 297 11.20 -29.85 2.54
N LYS A 298 12.52 -29.67 2.60
CA LYS A 298 13.38 -30.33 3.59
C LYS A 298 12.99 -29.92 5.02
N TYR A 299 12.84 -28.62 5.26
CA TYR A 299 12.43 -28.10 6.57
C TYR A 299 11.08 -28.65 7.02
N LEU A 300 10.08 -28.75 6.13
CA LEU A 300 8.75 -29.30 6.44
C LEU A 300 8.77 -30.80 6.73
N LYS A 301 9.72 -31.55 6.14
CA LYS A 301 9.92 -32.98 6.48
C LYS A 301 10.54 -33.14 7.87
N GLU A 302 11.49 -32.27 8.22
CA GLU A 302 12.21 -32.31 9.50
C GLU A 302 11.37 -31.74 10.66
N ASN A 303 10.45 -30.82 10.37
CA ASN A 303 9.62 -30.14 11.35
C ASN A 303 8.15 -30.49 11.07
N LYS A 304 7.59 -31.43 11.84
CA LYS A 304 6.16 -31.74 11.77
C LYS A 304 5.36 -30.48 12.08
N THR A 305 4.58 -30.03 11.10
CA THR A 305 3.64 -28.91 11.24
C THR A 305 2.22 -29.45 11.04
N ILE A 306 1.28 -28.94 11.83
CA ILE A 306 -0.16 -29.23 11.66
C ILE A 306 -0.78 -28.48 10.46
N ARG A 307 0.03 -27.69 9.75
CA ARG A 307 -0.42 -26.79 8.68
C ARG A 307 -0.17 -27.43 7.32
N ASN A 308 -1.12 -27.25 6.42
CA ASN A 308 -0.97 -27.57 5.02
C ASN A 308 -0.23 -26.40 4.34
N ILE A 309 1.00 -26.65 3.90
CA ILE A 309 1.84 -25.61 3.29
C ILE A 309 2.11 -25.95 1.84
N GLU A 310 1.59 -25.12 0.94
CA GLU A 310 1.81 -25.21 -0.49
C GLU A 310 2.79 -24.13 -0.96
N ILE A 311 3.65 -24.48 -1.92
CA ILE A 311 4.60 -23.55 -2.53
C ILE A 311 4.18 -23.34 -3.98
N ILE A 312 3.99 -22.09 -4.36
CA ILE A 312 3.50 -21.69 -5.68
C ILE A 312 4.59 -20.87 -6.38
N GLU A 313 5.01 -21.32 -7.56
CA GLU A 313 5.97 -20.64 -8.43
C GLU A 313 5.27 -19.51 -9.18
N ILE A 314 5.87 -18.32 -9.20
CA ILE A 314 5.50 -17.24 -10.13
C ILE A 314 6.67 -17.08 -11.11
N ASP A 315 6.49 -17.59 -12.33
CA ASP A 315 7.55 -17.73 -13.35
C ASP A 315 7.66 -16.53 -14.31
N THR A 316 6.70 -15.60 -14.24
CA THR A 316 6.60 -14.44 -15.14
C THR A 316 7.82 -13.53 -15.11
N CYS A 317 8.63 -13.60 -14.05
CA CYS A 317 9.81 -12.77 -13.85
C CYS A 317 11.12 -13.35 -14.42
N TYR A 318 11.15 -14.59 -14.94
CA TYR A 318 12.42 -15.24 -15.33
C TYR A 318 13.13 -14.59 -16.52
N HIS A 319 12.40 -13.92 -17.40
CA HIS A 319 13.00 -13.16 -18.49
C HIS A 319 13.86 -11.98 -17.99
N LEU A 320 13.69 -11.57 -16.71
CA LEU A 320 14.47 -10.51 -16.07
C LEU A 320 15.84 -11.00 -15.58
N GLU A 321 16.12 -12.31 -15.56
CA GLU A 321 17.37 -12.90 -15.08
C GLU A 321 18.59 -12.25 -15.73
N ARG A 322 18.59 -12.15 -17.06
CA ARG A 322 19.72 -11.57 -17.82
C ARG A 322 19.91 -10.08 -17.52
N ILE A 323 18.86 -9.36 -17.16
CA ILE A 323 18.92 -7.93 -16.86
C ILE A 323 19.49 -7.73 -15.44
N ILE A 324 19.07 -8.57 -14.50
CA ILE A 324 19.42 -8.46 -13.08
C ILE A 324 20.77 -9.11 -12.76
N GLU A 325 21.17 -10.19 -13.43
CA GLU A 325 22.44 -10.88 -13.11
C GLU A 325 23.68 -10.28 -13.80
N ARG A 326 23.50 -9.48 -14.87
CA ARG A 326 24.60 -8.78 -15.54
C ARG A 326 25.31 -7.73 -14.67
N THR A 327 24.77 -7.40 -13.50
CA THR A 327 25.44 -6.54 -12.51
C THR A 327 26.58 -7.23 -11.76
N ASN A 328 26.63 -8.57 -11.70
CA ASN A 328 27.72 -9.30 -11.03
C ASN A 328 28.92 -9.59 -11.95
N TYR A 329 28.77 -9.37 -13.27
CA TYR A 329 29.80 -9.56 -14.29
C TYR A 329 30.08 -8.24 -15.03
N ILE A 330 30.30 -7.16 -14.29
CA ILE A 330 31.37 -6.27 -14.73
C ILE A 330 32.61 -7.02 -14.22
N GLU A 331 33.28 -7.75 -15.11
CA GLU A 331 34.68 -8.11 -14.85
C GLU A 331 35.32 -6.88 -14.22
N LYS A 332 36.02 -7.05 -13.10
CA LYS A 332 36.89 -5.97 -12.60
C LYS A 332 37.82 -5.64 -13.75
N GLU A 333 37.41 -4.73 -14.64
CA GLU A 333 38.31 -4.06 -15.55
C GLU A 333 39.35 -3.53 -14.58
N THR A 334 40.54 -4.11 -14.69
CA THR A 334 41.69 -3.64 -13.96
C THR A 334 41.84 -2.21 -14.44
N LEU A 335 41.30 -1.27 -13.65
CA LEU A 335 41.46 0.16 -13.89
C LEU A 335 42.96 0.34 -14.10
N LYS A 336 43.37 0.59 -15.35
CA LYS A 336 44.75 0.93 -15.67
C LYS A 336 44.98 2.32 -15.08
N ILE A 337 45.35 2.34 -13.80
CA ILE A 337 45.68 3.57 -13.10
C ILE A 337 46.91 4.14 -13.80
N LYS A 338 46.74 5.32 -14.41
CA LYS A 338 47.86 6.03 -15.03
C LYS A 338 48.95 6.23 -13.97
N PRO A 339 50.25 6.19 -14.34
CA PRO A 339 51.34 6.29 -13.35
C PRO A 339 51.20 7.47 -12.39
N LYS A 340 50.74 8.62 -12.89
CA LYS A 340 50.48 9.84 -12.11
C LYS A 340 49.39 9.71 -11.04
N ASP A 341 48.44 8.80 -11.21
CA ASP A 341 47.26 8.65 -10.34
C ASP A 341 47.43 7.50 -9.32
N LYS A 342 48.54 6.74 -9.39
CA LYS A 342 48.82 5.59 -8.50
C LYS A 342 48.89 5.97 -7.03
N GLN A 343 49.44 7.14 -6.72
CA GLN A 343 49.62 7.59 -5.34
C GLN A 343 48.29 7.98 -4.69
N ALA A 344 47.44 8.71 -5.43
CA ALA A 344 46.09 9.09 -5.00
C ALA A 344 45.21 7.84 -4.80
N TYR A 345 45.24 6.90 -5.74
CA TYR A 345 44.51 5.64 -5.61
C TYR A 345 44.94 4.82 -4.37
N LYS A 346 46.25 4.74 -4.09
CA LYS A 346 46.76 4.05 -2.90
C LYS A 346 46.28 4.71 -1.61
N LYS A 347 46.22 6.05 -1.54
CA LYS A 347 45.68 6.78 -0.38
C LYS A 347 44.20 6.48 -0.16
N ILE A 348 43.38 6.62 -1.21
CA ILE A 348 41.93 6.38 -1.14
C ILE A 348 41.64 4.93 -0.73
N LYS A 349 42.37 3.96 -1.29
CA LYS A 349 42.23 2.54 -0.92
C LYS A 349 42.62 2.25 0.52
N ALA A 350 43.67 2.91 1.03
CA ALA A 350 44.09 2.77 2.43
C ALA A 350 43.10 3.40 3.41
N GLU A 351 42.40 4.47 3.01
CA GLU A 351 41.33 5.08 3.81
C GLU A 351 40.05 4.25 3.82
N LEU A 352 39.66 3.69 2.66
CA LEU A 352 38.49 2.80 2.58
C LEU A 352 38.68 1.54 3.43
N ASN A 353 39.88 0.96 3.43
CA ASN A 353 40.20 -0.22 4.24
C ASN A 353 40.36 0.06 5.75
N LYS A 354 40.33 1.32 6.19
CA LYS A 354 40.33 1.68 7.62
C LYS A 354 38.91 1.79 8.21
N ASN A 355 37.89 1.79 7.35
CA ASN A 355 36.49 1.96 7.74
C ASN A 355 35.64 0.69 7.53
N ASP A 356 36.26 -0.42 7.12
CA ASP A 356 35.77 -1.80 7.27
C ASP A 356 36.47 -2.45 8.47
#